data_AF-A0A937SLR9-F1
#
_entry.id   AF-A0A937SLR9-F1
#
_cell.length_a   1.000
_cell.length_b   1.000
_cell.length_c   1.000
_cell.angle_alpha   90.00
_cell.angle_beta   90.00
_cell.angle_gamma   90.00
#
_symmetry.space_group_name_H-M   'P 1'
#
loop_
_entity.id
_entity.type
_entity.pdbx_description
1 polymer ?
#
loop_
_entity_poly.entity_id
_entity_poly.type
_entity_poly.pdbx_seq_one_letter_code
_entity_poly.pdbx_strand_id
1 'polypeptide(L)' 'MELYVLTQSGAKAIPLLRKAGRELEANILDYLSRAEGATVEQVADAIHLDEKKAYDQIRSLSANRWVWRKSTRLVQF' A
#
# COMPACT_ATOMS: atom_id res chain seq x y z
N MET A 1 2.14 0.18 -15.64
CA MET A 1 1.25 0.03 -14.47
C MET A 1 2.12 0.15 -13.23
N GLU A 2 1.74 0.95 -12.23
CA GLU A 2 2.53 1.11 -11.00
C GLU A 2 2.03 0.11 -9.95
N LEU A 3 2.90 -0.82 -9.54
CA LEU A 3 2.60 -1.81 -8.51
C LEU A 3 3.22 -1.36 -7.20
N TYR A 4 2.46 -1.41 -6.11
CA TYR A 4 2.95 -1.11 -4.78
C TYR A 4 3.09 -2.41 -3.99
N VAL A 5 4.25 -2.63 -3.39
CA VAL A 5 4.57 -3.88 -2.67
C VAL A 5 4.95 -3.54 -1.24
N LEU A 6 4.47 -4.35 -0.30
CA LEU A 6 4.79 -4.19 1.12
C LEU A 6 6.27 -4.55 1.39
N THR A 7 6.93 -3.75 2.23
CA THR A 7 8.28 -4.04 2.72
C THR A 7 8.24 -4.75 4.08
N GLN A 8 9.33 -5.38 4.49
CA GLN A 8 9.45 -5.93 5.85
C GLN A 8 9.22 -4.86 6.94
N SER A 9 9.65 -3.62 6.70
CA SER A 9 9.41 -2.50 7.62
C SER A 9 7.93 -2.13 7.69
N GLY A 10 7.23 -2.14 6.56
CA GLY A 10 5.79 -1.90 6.50
C GLY A 10 5.00 -2.98 7.24
N ALA A 11 5.37 -4.26 7.08
CA ALA A 11 4.73 -5.36 7.80
C ALA A 11 4.86 -5.21 9.32
N LYS A 12 6.03 -4.80 9.81
CA LYS A 12 6.26 -4.52 11.24
C LYS A 12 5.51 -3.28 11.74
N ALA A 13 5.18 -2.34 10.85
CA ALA A 13 4.45 -1.13 11.20
C ALA A 13 2.94 -1.39 11.44
N ILE A 14 2.35 -2.44 10.84
CA ILE A 14 0.91 -2.77 10.97
C ILE A 14 0.44 -2.80 12.44
N PRO A 15 1.03 -3.61 13.35
CA PRO A 15 0.58 -3.66 14.74
C PRO A 15 0.82 -2.34 15.49
N LEU A 16 1.82 -1.55 15.10
CA LEU A 16 2.09 -0.24 15.70
C LEU A 16 1.04 0.79 15.29
N LEU A 17 0.64 0.78 14.01
CA LEU A 17 -0.37 1.67 13.47
C LEU A 17 -1.75 1.42 14.07
N ARG A 18 -2.14 0.15 14.23
CA ARG A 18 -3.39 -0.21 14.94
C ARG A 18 -3.40 0.29 16.38
N LYS A 19 -2.29 0.11 17.12
CA LYS A 19 -2.15 0.64 18.48
C LYS A 19 -2.23 2.18 18.54
N ALA A 20 -1.81 2.86 17.48
CA ALA A 20 -1.86 4.31 17.36
C ALA A 20 -3.20 4.86 16.83
N GLY A 21 -4.19 3.99 16.57
CA GLY A 21 -5.49 4.39 15.98
C GLY A 21 -5.41 4.75 14.49
N ARG A 22 -4.31 4.43 13.82
CA ARG A 22 -4.07 4.65 12.39
C ARG A 22 -4.57 3.46 11.56
N GLU A 23 -5.88 3.19 11.70
CA GLU A 23 -6.54 2.03 11.11
C GLU A 23 -6.49 2.05 9.58
N LEU A 24 -6.61 3.23 8.97
CA LEU A 24 -6.56 3.37 7.51
C LEU A 24 -5.21 2.89 6.95
N GLU A 25 -4.09 3.40 7.49
CA GLU A 25 -2.76 2.98 7.06
C GLU A 25 -2.51 1.50 7.35
N ALA A 26 -2.95 1.02 8.52
CA ALA A 26 -2.81 -0.39 8.87
C ALA A 26 -3.57 -1.30 7.89
N ASN A 27 -4.78 -0.92 7.47
CA ASN A 27 -5.60 -1.69 6.54
C ASN A 27 -4.99 -1.71 5.13
N ILE A 28 -4.43 -0.58 4.66
CA ILE A 28 -3.72 -0.54 3.37
C ILE A 28 -2.51 -1.49 3.40
N LEU A 29 -1.70 -1.44 4.47
CA LEU A 29 -0.53 -2.30 4.60
C LEU A 29 -0.91 -3.78 4.77
N ASP A 30 -1.98 -4.08 5.50
CA ASP A 30 -2.49 -5.46 5.65
C ASP A 30 -3.00 -6.01 4.31
N TYR A 31 -3.71 -5.20 3.52
CA TYR A 31 -4.13 -5.58 2.18
C TYR A 31 -2.93 -5.87 1.26
N LEU A 32 -1.94 -4.96 1.24
CA LEU A 32 -0.70 -5.17 0.48
C LEU A 32 0.09 -6.40 0.94
N SER A 33 0.00 -6.76 2.23
CA SER A 33 0.61 -7.99 2.76
C SER A 33 -0.05 -9.25 2.21
N ARG A 34 -1.37 -9.24 2.02
CA ARG A 34 -2.14 -10.40 1.55
C ARG A 34 -2.12 -10.56 0.03
N ALA A 35 -2.13 -9.45 -0.69
CA ALA A 35 -2.15 -9.43 -2.16
C ALA A 35 -0.76 -9.60 -2.80
N GLU A 36 0.33 -9.65 -2.01
CA GLU A 36 1.73 -9.65 -2.49
C GLU A 36 2.08 -8.44 -3.38
N GLY A 37 1.25 -7.40 -3.32
CA GLY A 37 1.35 -6.16 -4.07
C GLY A 37 0.05 -5.82 -4.80
N ALA A 38 -0.25 -4.53 -4.92
CA ALA A 38 -1.48 -4.05 -5.54
C ALA A 38 -1.29 -2.70 -6.24
N THR A 39 -2.20 -2.39 -7.17
CA THR A 39 -2.29 -1.05 -7.77
C THR A 39 -3.10 -0.11 -6.86
N VAL A 40 -3.01 1.19 -7.13
CA VAL A 40 -3.80 2.20 -6.39
C VAL A 40 -5.30 1.91 -6.51
N GLU A 41 -5.76 1.55 -7.71
CA GLU A 41 -7.16 1.19 -7.98
C GLU A 41 -7.60 -0.01 -7.14
N GLN A 42 -6.79 -1.08 -7.08
CA GLN A 42 -7.08 -2.26 -6.28
C GLN A 42 -7.13 -1.96 -4.78
N VAL A 43 -6.22 -1.11 -4.30
CA VAL A 43 -6.23 -0.65 -2.91
C VAL A 43 -7.47 0.19 -2.63
N ALA A 44 -7.80 1.14 -3.52
CA ALA A 44 -8.96 2.02 -3.40
C ALA A 44 -10.28 1.23 -3.34
N ASP A 45 -10.43 0.24 -4.22
CA ASP A 45 -11.59 -0.65 -4.26
C ASP A 45 -11.70 -1.49 -2.98
N ALA A 46 -10.60 -2.14 -2.56
CA ALA A 46 -10.58 -3.01 -1.38
C ALA A 46 -10.95 -2.29 -0.08
N ILE A 47 -10.56 -1.02 0.06
CA ILE A 47 -10.82 -0.23 1.28
C ILE A 47 -11.94 0.81 1.09
N HIS A 48 -12.67 0.76 -0.03
CA HIS A 48 -13.78 1.67 -0.38
C HIS A 48 -13.39 3.15 -0.22
N LEU A 49 -12.23 3.52 -0.72
CA LEU A 49 -11.69 4.88 -0.64
C LEU A 49 -11.59 5.49 -2.02
N ASP A 50 -11.73 6.81 -2.09
CA ASP A 50 -11.48 7.57 -3.32
C ASP A 50 -10.05 7.32 -3.83
N GLU A 51 -9.91 7.11 -5.14
CA GLU A 51 -8.64 6.76 -5.76
C GLU A 51 -7.54 7.80 -5.49
N LYS A 52 -7.89 9.09 -5.47
CA LYS A 52 -6.94 10.17 -5.16
C LYS A 52 -6.47 10.10 -3.72
N LYS A 53 -7.39 9.81 -2.79
CA LYS A 53 -7.03 9.62 -1.37
C LYS A 53 -6.18 8.37 -1.18
N ALA A 54 -6.48 7.28 -1.90
CA ALA A 54 -5.68 6.07 -1.86
C ALA A 54 -4.27 6.32 -2.39
N TYR A 55 -4.14 7.05 -3.50
CA TYR A 55 -2.88 7.49 -4.06
C TYR A 55 -2.05 8.29 -3.05
N ASP A 56 -2.63 9.34 -2.45
CA ASP A 56 -1.94 10.19 -1.49
C ASP A 56 -1.47 9.39 -0.25
N GLN A 57 -2.29 8.43 0.20
CA GLN A 57 -1.90 7.57 1.32
C GLN A 57 -0.79 6.61 0.97
N ILE A 58 -0.91 5.88 -0.15
CA ILE A 58 0.15 4.97 -0.62
C ILE A 58 1.46 5.74 -0.83
N ARG A 59 1.38 6.96 -1.36
CA ARG A 59 2.54 7.85 -1.52
C ARG A 59 3.17 8.22 -0.17
N SER A 60 2.37 8.54 0.84
CA SER A 60 2.84 8.77 2.22
C SER A 60 3.50 7.52 2.83
N LEU A 61 2.89 6.34 2.67
CA LEU A 61 3.45 5.06 3.12
C LEU A 61 4.77 4.73 2.41
N SER A 62 4.89 5.09 1.13
CA SER A 62 6.12 4.94 0.37
C SER A 62 7.21 5.91 0.84
N ALA A 63 6.87 7.16 1.16
CA ALA A 63 7.81 8.11 1.78
C ALA A 63 8.35 7.62 3.12
N ASN A 64 7.52 6.91 3.90
CA ASN A 64 7.92 6.25 5.15
C ASN A 64 8.68 4.93 4.94
N ARG A 65 9.00 4.55 3.70
CA ARG A 65 9.69 3.31 3.31
C ARG A 65 8.95 2.04 3.75
N TRP A 66 7.64 2.12 3.95
CA TRP A 66 6.81 0.96 4.29
C TRP A 66 6.32 0.23 3.05
N VAL A 67 6.22 0.94 1.92
CA VAL A 67 5.79 0.40 0.63
C VAL A 67 6.79 0.79 -0.46
N TRP A 68 7.11 -0.15 -1.35
CA TRP A 68 7.92 0.11 -2.53
C TRP A 68 7.06 0.22 -3.78
N ARG A 69 7.34 1.25 -4.58
CA ARG A 69 6.79 1.37 -5.92
C ARG A 69 7.65 0.55 -6.89
N LYS A 70 7.09 -0.54 -7.40
CA LYS A 70 7.69 -1.34 -8.47
C LYS A 70 7.03 -0.92 -9.78
N SER A 71 7.79 -0.23 -10.63
CA SER A 71 7.38 -0.04 -12.02
C SER A 71 7.61 -1.35 -12.74
N THR A 72 6.54 -2.12 -12.97
CA THR A 72 6.57 -3.17 -13.98
C THR A 72 6.68 -2.49 -15.35
N ARG A 73 7.88 -2.50 -15.94
CA ARG A 73 7.99 -2.32 -17.39
C ARG A 73 7.16 -3.46 -18.00
N LEU A 74 6.17 -3.10 -18.80
CA LEU A 74 5.55 -4.02 -19.75
C LEU A 74 6.68 -4.47 -20.68
N VAL A 75 7.36 -5.55 -20.35
CA VAL A 75 8.19 -6.24 -21.32
C VAL A 75 7.19 -6.93 -22.24
N GLN A 76 6.97 -6.32 -23.41
CA GLN A 76 6.38 -7.01 -24.55
C GLN A 76 7.33 -8.17 -24.86
N PHE A 77 6.92 -9.39 -24.53
CA PHE A 77 7.50 -10.61 -25.08
C PHE A 77 6.87 -10.85 -26.45
#